data_AF-A0A3M2FD00-F1
#
_entry.id   AF-A0A3M2FD00-F1
#
_cell.length_a   1.000
_cell.length_b   1.000
_cell.length_c   1.000
_cell.angle_alpha   90.00
_cell.angle_beta   90.00
_cell.angle_gamma   90.00
#
_symmetry.space_group_name_H-M   'P 1'
#
loop_
_entity.id
_entity.type
_entity.pdbx_description
1 polymer ?
#
loop_
_entity_poly.entity_id
_entity_poly.type
_entity_poly.pdbx_seq_one_letter_code
_entity_poly.pdbx_strand_id
1 'polypeptide(L)' 'MKFEKWFLKSVQNHDLTILPLSIGVLCQVTTLPLYHKNPADRFIIATVQKFKAGIVTADKVFNEYDVNVYI' A
#
# COMPACT_ATOMS: atom_id res chain seq x y z
N MET A 1 5.15 2.95 26.27
CA MET A 1 4.21 3.74 25.42
C MET A 1 3.27 2.77 24.73
N LYS A 2 1.94 2.96 24.76
CA LYS A 2 1.01 2.09 24.00
C LYS A 2 1.30 2.20 22.50
N PHE A 3 1.19 1.10 21.77
CA PHE A 3 1.55 0.98 20.35
C PHE A 3 0.93 2.08 19.47
N GLU A 4 -0.37 2.33 19.63
CA GLU A 4 -1.09 3.36 18.88
C GLU A 4 -0.48 4.77 19.06
N LYS A 5 -0.07 5.11 20.28
CA LYS A 5 0.58 6.40 20.57
C LYS A 5 1.95 6.51 19.89
N TRP A 6 2.71 5.42 19.82
CA TRP A 6 3.98 5.38 19.08
C TRP A 6 3.75 5.54 17.57
N PHE A 7 2.76 4.84 17.02
CA PHE A 7 2.46 4.85 15.59
C PHE A 7 2.04 6.24 15.12
N LEU A 8 1.07 6.88 15.81
CA LEU A 8 0.62 8.23 15.49
C LEU A 8 1.76 9.26 15.59
N LYS A 9 2.65 9.11 16.58
CA LYS A 9 3.82 9.99 16.69
C LYS A 9 4.81 9.79 15.54
N SER A 10 4.97 8.56 15.05
CA SER A 10 5.84 8.26 13.90
C SER A 10 5.27 8.88 12.63
N VAL A 11 3.95 8.76 12.42
CA VAL A 11 3.24 9.39 11.29
C VAL A 11 3.46 10.91 11.30
N GLN A 12 3.30 11.56 12.45
CA GLN A 12 3.53 13.01 12.59
C GLN A 12 5.00 13.40 12.37
N ASN A 13 5.96 12.67 12.96
CA ASN A 13 7.38 13.02 12.90
C ASN A 13 7.98 12.89 11.49
N HIS A 14 7.38 12.06 10.63
CA HIS A 14 7.88 11.78 9.29
C HIS A 14 6.99 12.36 8.18
N ASP A 15 6.07 13.27 8.54
CA ASP A 15 5.13 13.90 7.60
C ASP A 15 4.39 12.88 6.70
N LEU A 16 3.98 11.77 7.31
CA LEU A 16 3.30 10.69 6.60
C LEU A 16 1.79 10.94 6.55
N THR A 17 1.18 10.57 5.43
CA THR A 17 -0.27 10.57 5.28
C THR A 17 -0.80 9.13 5.31
N ILE A 18 -1.78 8.86 6.18
CA ILE A 18 -2.48 7.57 6.20
C ILE A 18 -3.60 7.61 5.16
N LEU A 19 -3.54 6.73 4.17
CA LEU A 19 -4.57 6.62 3.15
C LEU A 19 -5.67 5.63 3.57
N PRO A 20 -6.96 5.99 3.42
CA PRO A 20 -8.07 5.07 3.70
C PRO A 20 -8.27 4.07 2.55
N LEU A 21 -8.77 2.88 2.90
CA LEU A 21 -9.27 1.91 1.92
C LEU A 21 -10.64 2.36 1.38
N SER A 22 -10.61 3.26 0.41
CA SER A 22 -11.84 3.70 -0.28
C SER A 22 -12.49 2.55 -1.06
N ILE A 23 -13.81 2.64 -1.29
CA ILE A 23 -14.54 1.68 -2.16
C ILE A 23 -13.85 1.52 -3.52
N GLY A 24 -13.35 2.61 -4.12
CA GLY A 24 -12.63 2.52 -5.39
C GLY A 24 -11.33 1.70 -5.32
N VAL A 25 -10.61 1.74 -4.20
CA VAL A 25 -9.45 0.85 -3.98
C VAL A 25 -9.92 -0.59 -3.87
N LEU A 26 -10.96 -0.85 -3.08
CA LEU A 26 -11.49 -2.20 -2.89
C LEU A 26 -12.04 -2.82 -4.18
N CYS A 27 -12.71 -2.03 -5.03
CA CYS A 27 -13.15 -2.47 -6.36
C CYS A 27 -11.96 -2.73 -7.29
N GLN A 28 -10.91 -1.90 -7.25
CA GLN A 28 -9.72 -2.12 -8.06
C GLN A 28 -8.99 -3.43 -7.68
N VAL A 29 -9.01 -3.81 -6.40
CA VAL A 29 -8.37 -5.07 -5.94
C VAL A 29 -8.94 -6.30 -6.65
N THR A 30 -10.23 -6.31 -6.97
CA THR A 30 -10.88 -7.47 -7.60
C THR A 30 -10.43 -7.69 -9.04
N THR A 31 -9.84 -6.67 -9.69
CA THR A 31 -9.35 -6.74 -11.06
C THR A 31 -7.87 -7.13 -11.14
N LEU A 32 -7.15 -7.11 -10.01
CA LEU A 32 -5.72 -7.41 -9.97
C LEU A 32 -5.44 -8.90 -10.24
N PRO A 33 -4.40 -9.22 -11.02
CA PRO A 33 -3.90 -10.60 -11.15
C PRO A 33 -3.47 -11.16 -9.80
N LEU A 34 -3.56 -12.47 -9.65
CA LEU A 34 -3.36 -13.18 -8.38
C LEU A 34 -1.90 -13.59 -8.16
N TYR A 35 -0.96 -12.64 -8.23
CA TYR A 35 0.44 -12.88 -7.87
C TYR A 35 0.63 -12.95 -6.35
N HIS A 36 0.04 -12.00 -5.62
CA HIS A 36 -0.11 -12.08 -4.16
C HIS A 36 -1.41 -12.78 -3.75
N LYS A 37 -1.31 -13.67 -2.76
CA LYS A 37 -2.49 -14.26 -2.09
C LYS A 37 -3.00 -13.40 -0.93
N ASN A 38 -2.12 -12.63 -0.31
CA ASN A 38 -2.45 -11.78 0.83
C ASN A 38 -3.25 -10.55 0.37
N PRO A 39 -4.46 -10.30 0.92
CA PRO A 39 -5.26 -9.14 0.54
C PRO A 39 -4.59 -7.80 0.88
N ALA A 40 -3.78 -7.72 1.95
CA ALA A 40 -3.14 -6.48 2.35
C ALA A 40 -2.18 -5.95 1.27
N ASP A 41 -1.36 -6.83 0.69
CA ASP A 41 -0.43 -6.45 -0.39
C ASP A 41 -1.20 -5.96 -1.63
N ARG A 42 -2.31 -6.62 -1.95
CA ARG A 42 -3.21 -6.23 -3.03
C ARG A 42 -3.88 -4.88 -2.78
N PHE A 43 -4.17 -4.53 -1.53
CA PHE A 43 -4.67 -3.20 -1.16
C PHE A 43 -3.60 -2.12 -1.43
N ILE A 44 -2.33 -2.40 -1.13
CA ILE A 44 -1.23 -1.48 -1.41
C ILE A 44 -1.10 -1.25 -2.92
N ILE A 45 -1.10 -2.33 -3.72
CA ILE A 45 -1.00 -2.25 -5.19
C ILE A 45 -2.14 -1.40 -5.77
N ALA A 46 -3.39 -1.71 -5.41
CA ALA A 46 -4.55 -0.97 -5.90
C ALA A 46 -4.54 0.50 -5.46
N THR A 47 -4.06 0.79 -4.25
CA THR A 47 -3.89 2.16 -3.76
C THR A 47 -2.86 2.91 -4.61
N VAL A 48 -1.67 2.32 -4.82
CA VAL A 48 -0.61 2.97 -5.60
C VAL A 48 -1.02 3.21 -7.06
N GLN A 49 -1.69 2.25 -7.70
CA GLN A 49 -2.19 2.46 -9.06
C GLN A 49 -3.20 3.62 -9.14
N LYS A 50 -4.08 3.74 -8.15
CA LYS A 50 -5.06 4.84 -8.09
C LYS A 50 -4.41 6.21 -7.88
N PHE A 51 -3.41 6.28 -7.00
CA PHE A 51 -2.73 7.54 -6.66
C PHE A 51 -1.51 7.84 -7.53
N LYS A 52 -1.16 6.94 -8.48
CA LYS A 52 0.03 7.01 -9.33
C LYS A 52 1.32 7.24 -8.52
N ALA A 53 1.44 6.52 -7.41
CA ALA A 53 2.58 6.62 -6.50
C ALA A 53 3.67 5.58 -6.81
N GLY A 54 4.76 5.59 -6.03
CA GLY A 54 5.73 4.51 -5.96
C GLY A 54 5.50 3.61 -4.74
N ILE A 55 6.01 2.38 -4.78
CA ILE A 55 6.03 1.46 -3.63
C ILE A 55 7.47 1.29 -3.17
N VAL A 56 7.72 1.51 -1.88
CA VAL A 56 9.01 1.16 -1.24
C VAL A 56 8.81 -0.16 -0.50
N THR A 57 9.44 -1.23 -0.98
CA THR A 57 9.32 -2.57 -0.39
C THR A 57 10.49 -3.47 -0.76
N ALA A 58 10.85 -4.38 0.15
CA ALA A 58 11.78 -5.46 -0.15
C ALA A 58 11.11 -6.66 -0.85
N ASP A 59 9.77 -6.68 -0.92
CA ASP A 59 9.02 -7.76 -1.57
C ASP A 59 9.06 -7.61 -3.09
N LYS A 60 9.83 -8.50 -3.72
CA LYS A 60 10.06 -8.49 -5.17
C LYS A 60 8.83 -8.88 -5.99
N VAL A 61 7.82 -9.53 -5.40
CA VAL A 61 6.60 -9.94 -6.13
C VAL A 61 5.81 -8.72 -6.60
N PHE A 62 6.00 -7.55 -5.98
CA PHE A 62 5.39 -6.30 -6.45
C PHE A 62 5.82 -5.91 -7.87
N ASN A 63 6.99 -6.36 -8.36
CA ASN A 63 7.45 -6.11 -9.73
C ASN A 63 6.63 -6.84 -10.80
N GLU A 64 5.82 -7.84 -10.42
CA GLU A 64 4.92 -8.53 -11.35
C GLU A 64 3.68 -7.67 -11.69
N TYR A 65 3.42 -6.61 -10.92
CA TYR A 65 2.34 -5.66 -11.15
C TYR A 65 2.83 -4.44 -11.92
N ASP A 66 1.91 -3.77 -12.63
CA ASP A 66 2.16 -2.49 -13.29
C ASP A 66 2.23 -1.34 -12.26
N VAL A 67 3.37 -1.25 -11.57
CA VAL A 67 3.70 -0.26 -10.53
C VAL A 67 5.21 0.01 -10.51
N ASN A 68 5.61 1.20 -10.02
CA ASN A 68 7.02 1.52 -9.78
C ASN A 68 7.45 1.07 -8.38
N VAL A 69 8.47 0.22 -8.30
CA VAL A 69 9.01 -0.33 -7.04
C VAL A 69 10.41 0.22 -6.75
N TYR A 70 10.64 0.59 -5.50
CA TYR A 70 11.90 1.09 -4.95
C TYR A 70 12.29 0.25 -3.71
N ILE A 71 13.60 0.16 -3.44
CA ILE A 71 14.17 -0.54 -2.28
C ILE A 71 14.80 0.49 -1.35
#